data_AF-A0A522RKC5-F1
#
_entry.id   AF-A0A522RKC5-F1
#
_cell.length_a   1.000
_cell.length_b   1.000
_cell.length_c   1.000
_cell.angle_alpha   90.00
_cell.angle_beta   90.00
_cell.angle_gamma   90.00
#
_symmetry.space_group_name_H-M   'P 1'
#
loop_
_entity.id
_entity.type
_entity.pdbx_description
1 polymer ?
#
loop_
_entity_poly.entity_id
_entity_poly.type
_entity_poly.pdbx_seq_one_letter_code
_entity_poly.pdbx_strand_id
1 'polypeptide(L)'
;MSKIISIGTALPPYKHQQCNILQFMLDVYNVSLSDKRKIELLYDHCGIESRYSVIPDYSLPVGERVFYPRSNDLEPFPTLEKRMDCYHVHALPLSIRAIEGCMDHHIDKSDI
;
A
#
# COMPACT_ATOMS: atom_id res chain seq x y z
N MET A 1 -28.23 -11.78 -21.43
CA MET A 1 -27.33 -12.48 -20.49
C MET A 1 -26.05 -11.67 -20.40
N SER A 2 -25.69 -11.18 -19.21
CA SER A 2 -24.43 -10.46 -19.00
C SER A 2 -23.26 -11.44 -18.87
N LYS A 3 -22.08 -11.06 -19.36
CA LYS A 3 -20.84 -11.85 -19.30
C LYS A 3 -19.68 -10.95 -18.92
N ILE A 4 -18.71 -11.48 -18.19
CA ILE A 4 -17.40 -10.84 -18.00
C ILE A 4 -16.57 -11.17 -19.24
N ILE A 5 -16.16 -10.13 -19.97
CA ILE A 5 -15.40 -10.28 -21.23
C ILE A 5 -13.92 -9.93 -21.09
N SER A 6 -13.56 -9.18 -20.04
CA SER A 6 -12.18 -8.83 -19.71
C SER A 6 -12.07 -8.41 -18.24
N ILE A 7 -10.87 -8.54 -17.66
CA ILE A 7 -10.51 -8.08 -16.31
C ILE A 7 -9.12 -7.44 -16.36
N GLY A 8 -9.03 -6.15 -16.03
CA GLY A 8 -7.77 -5.45 -15.84
C GLY A 8 -7.45 -5.21 -14.36
N THR A 9 -6.16 -5.18 -14.02
CA THR A 9 -5.68 -4.89 -12.66
C THR A 9 -4.49 -3.93 -12.72
N ALA A 10 -4.25 -3.20 -11.63
CA ALA A 10 -3.09 -2.34 -11.49
C ALA A 10 -2.57 -2.36 -10.04
N LEU A 11 -1.26 -2.32 -9.88
CA LEU A 11 -0.58 -2.27 -8.58
C LEU A 11 0.11 -0.92 -8.39
N PRO A 12 0.07 -0.32 -7.20
CA PRO A 12 0.80 0.91 -6.92
C PRO A 12 2.32 0.70 -6.96
N PRO A 13 3.13 1.77 -7.06
CA PRO A 13 4.51 1.65 -7.50
C PRO A 13 5.47 1.01 -6.48
N TYR A 14 5.17 1.10 -5.18
CA TYR A 14 6.10 0.64 -4.15
C TYR A 14 5.75 -0.78 -3.69
N LYS A 15 6.67 -1.71 -3.93
CA LYS A 15 6.59 -3.08 -3.43
C LYS A 15 7.39 -3.18 -2.13
N HIS A 16 6.72 -3.54 -1.04
CA HIS A 16 7.32 -3.71 0.26
C HIS A 16 7.43 -5.18 0.60
N GLN A 17 8.61 -5.63 1.00
CA GLN A 17 8.78 -6.96 1.58
C GLN A 17 8.08 -7.01 2.93
N GLN A 18 7.43 -8.13 3.23
CA GLN A 18 6.68 -8.31 4.47
C GLN A 18 7.56 -8.10 5.71
N CYS A 19 8.84 -8.51 5.65
CA CYS A 19 9.82 -8.31 6.72
C CYS A 19 10.16 -6.82 6.96
N ASN A 20 10.18 -5.99 5.92
CA ASN A 20 10.40 -4.55 6.08
C ASN A 20 9.20 -3.87 6.76
N ILE A 21 7.98 -4.29 6.40
CA ILE A 21 6.75 -3.80 7.05
C ILE A 21 6.74 -4.24 8.52
N LEU A 22 7.13 -5.48 8.82
CA LEU A 22 7.25 -5.96 10.20
C LEU A 22 8.19 -5.06 11.01
N GLN A 23 9.39 -4.78 10.48
CA GLN A 23 10.36 -3.91 11.14
C GLN A 23 9.78 -2.51 11.39
N PHE A 24 9.15 -1.91 10.37
CA PHE A 24 8.45 -0.64 10.51
C PHE A 24 7.42 -0.65 11.65
N MET A 25 6.59 -1.68 11.73
CA MET A 25 5.54 -1.79 12.76
C MET A 25 6.14 -1.96 14.16
N LEU A 26 7.20 -2.75 14.30
CA LEU A 26 7.86 -2.94 15.60
C LEU A 26 8.54 -1.67 16.09
N ASP A 27 9.14 -0.89 15.18
CA ASP A 27 9.82 0.37 15.51
C ASP A 27 8.83 1.45 15.96
N VAL A 28 7.67 1.53 15.30
CA VAL A 28 6.66 2.55 15.55
C VAL A 28 5.86 2.31 16.83
N TYR A 29 5.39 1.07 17.04
CA TYR A 29 4.39 0.80 18.07
C TYR A 29 4.98 0.45 19.45
N ASN A 30 6.32 0.52 19.61
CA ASN A 30 7.05 0.25 20.85
C ASN A 30 6.42 -0.88 21.69
N VAL A 31 6.21 -2.03 21.04
CA VAL A 31 5.40 -3.12 21.57
C VAL A 31 6.10 -3.85 22.72
N SER A 32 5.31 -4.41 23.65
CA SER A 32 5.85 -5.28 24.70
C SER A 32 6.59 -6.48 24.09
N LEU A 33 7.57 -7.05 24.81
CA LEU A 33 8.27 -8.26 24.34
C LEU A 33 7.33 -9.42 24.03
N SER A 34 6.25 -9.57 24.81
CA SER A 34 5.22 -10.59 24.57
C SER A 34 4.42 -10.35 23.30
N ASP A 35 4.17 -9.09 22.93
CA ASP A 35 3.40 -8.77 21.73
C ASP A 35 4.28 -8.76 20.48
N LYS A 36 5.56 -8.37 20.60
CA LYS A 36 6.55 -8.49 19.52
C LYS A 36 6.55 -9.89 18.91
N ARG A 37 6.67 -10.93 19.75
CA ARG A 37 6.70 -12.33 19.27
C ARG A 37 5.41 -12.73 18.56
N LYS A 38 4.25 -12.25 19.02
CA LYS A 38 2.95 -12.53 18.37
C LYS A 38 2.87 -11.86 17.00
N ILE A 39 3.34 -10.62 16.90
CA ILE A 39 3.35 -9.85 15.65
C ILE A 39 4.30 -10.51 14.64
N GLU A 40 5.52 -10.89 15.06
CA GLU A 40 6.46 -11.62 14.21
C GLU A 40 5.84 -12.92 13.68
N LEU A 41 5.26 -13.75 14.55
CA LEU A 41 4.58 -14.98 14.15
C LEU A 41 3.43 -14.72 13.16
N LEU A 42 2.64 -13.67 13.38
CA LEU A 42 1.56 -13.29 12.48
C LEU A 42 2.11 -12.90 11.10
N TYR A 43 3.18 -12.11 11.05
CA TYR A 43 3.79 -11.69 9.80
C TYR A 43 4.44 -12.86 9.05
N ASP A 44 5.09 -13.79 9.75
CA ASP A 44 5.74 -14.96 9.15
C ASP A 44 4.73 -15.98 8.59
N HIS A 45 3.56 -16.12 9.22
CA HIS A 45 2.57 -17.13 8.85
C HIS A 45 1.33 -16.58 8.12
N CYS A 46 1.31 -15.30 7.76
CA CYS A 46 0.17 -14.72 7.03
C CYS A 46 0.11 -15.10 5.53
N GLY A 47 1.12 -15.78 5.00
CA GLY A 47 1.17 -16.18 3.58
C GLY A 47 1.42 -15.02 2.61
N ILE A 48 1.90 -13.87 3.10
CA ILE A 48 2.19 -12.68 2.30
C ILE A 48 3.70 -12.47 2.23
N GLU A 49 4.28 -12.58 1.03
CA GLU A 49 5.69 -12.25 0.79
C GLU A 49 5.90 -10.73 0.69
N SER A 50 4.99 -10.03 0.01
CA SER A 50 5.09 -8.60 -0.24
C SER A 50 3.74 -7.93 -0.43
N ARG A 51 3.69 -6.62 -0.19
CA ARG A 51 2.50 -5.78 -0.40
C ARG A 51 2.87 -4.57 -1.24
N TYR A 52 1.93 -4.14 -2.08
CA TYR A 52 2.10 -2.91 -2.85
C TYR A 52 1.40 -1.74 -2.15
N SER A 53 2.04 -0.58 -2.17
CA SER A 53 1.53 0.67 -1.57
C SER A 53 1.85 1.87 -2.47
N VAL A 54 1.07 2.94 -2.31
CA VAL A 54 1.39 4.28 -2.84
C VAL A 54 2.31 5.06 -1.89
N ILE A 55 2.44 4.59 -0.65
CA ILE A 55 3.30 5.16 0.39
C ILE A 55 4.62 4.39 0.41
N PRO A 56 5.78 5.02 0.12
CA PRO A 56 7.08 4.33 0.09
C PRO A 56 7.65 4.05 1.49
N ASP A 57 7.16 4.75 2.51
CA ASP A 57 7.75 4.82 3.84
C ASP A 57 7.89 3.47 4.57
N TYR A 58 7.08 2.46 4.23
CA TYR A 58 7.09 1.14 4.89
C TYR A 58 8.35 0.30 4.63
N SER A 59 9.27 0.78 3.80
CA SER A 59 10.59 0.16 3.61
C SER A 59 11.73 1.18 3.65
N LEU A 60 11.46 2.41 4.09
CA LEU A 60 12.44 3.46 4.18
C LEU A 60 12.84 3.72 5.63
N PRO A 61 14.10 4.14 5.88
CA PRO A 61 14.51 4.63 7.19
C PRO A 61 13.78 5.93 7.54
N VAL A 62 13.69 6.24 8.85
CA VAL A 62 12.94 7.39 9.39
C VAL A 62 13.30 8.71 8.69
N GLY A 63 14.59 8.92 8.37
CA GLY A 63 15.08 10.15 7.73
C GLY A 63 14.64 10.36 6.27
N GLU A 64 14.20 9.29 5.60
CA GLU A 64 13.80 9.30 4.19
C GLU A 64 12.29 9.25 3.98
N ARG A 65 11.51 9.11 5.06
CA ARG A 65 10.04 9.12 5.02
C ARG A 65 9.51 10.41 4.40
N VAL A 66 8.46 10.27 3.60
CA VAL A 66 7.77 11.36 2.90
C VAL A 66 6.33 11.55 3.34
N PHE A 67 5.64 10.47 3.73
CA PHE A 67 4.23 10.52 4.12
C PHE A 67 4.06 10.65 5.63
N TYR A 68 4.73 9.80 6.39
CA TYR A 68 4.80 9.87 7.84
C TYR A 68 5.83 10.91 8.29
N PRO A 69 5.66 11.49 9.50
CA PRO A 69 6.70 12.35 10.05
C PRO A 69 8.00 11.56 10.28
N ARG A 70 9.12 12.29 10.31
CA ARG A 70 10.46 11.74 10.57
C ARG A 70 10.72 11.59 12.08
N SER A 71 9.68 11.22 12.82
CA SER A 71 9.72 10.82 14.22
C SER A 71 9.65 9.30 14.32
N ASN A 72 10.13 8.75 15.43
CA ASN A 72 10.15 7.31 15.65
C ASN A 72 8.76 6.74 15.92
N ASP A 73 7.90 7.52 16.59
CA ASP A 73 6.53 7.17 17.01
C ASP A 73 5.44 7.58 16.02
N LEU A 74 5.84 8.15 14.87
CA LEU A 74 4.96 8.73 13.85
C LEU A 74 4.15 9.96 14.31
N GLU A 75 4.50 10.60 15.43
CA GLU A 75 3.78 11.81 15.88
C GLU A 75 4.42 13.11 15.34
N PRO A 76 3.60 14.11 14.94
CA PRO A 76 2.14 14.06 14.84
C PRO A 76 1.69 13.15 13.69
N PHE A 77 0.76 12.25 13.97
CA PHE A 77 0.27 11.32 12.95
C PHE A 77 -0.40 12.09 11.79
N PRO A 78 -0.24 11.65 10.51
CA PRO A 78 -0.88 12.31 9.38
C PRO A 78 -2.37 12.58 9.64
N THR A 79 -2.84 13.79 9.32
CA THR A 79 -4.25 14.13 9.54
C THR A 79 -5.16 13.39 8.54
N LEU A 80 -6.48 13.51 8.73
CA LEU A 80 -7.43 12.97 7.77
C LEU A 80 -7.25 13.65 6.40
N GLU A 81 -7.08 14.97 6.38
CA GLU A 81 -6.89 15.76 5.17
C GLU A 81 -5.67 15.28 4.39
N LYS A 82 -4.52 15.10 5.06
CA LYS A 82 -3.30 14.57 4.41
C LYS A 82 -3.49 13.18 3.82
N ARG A 83 -4.26 12.30 4.49
CA ARG A 83 -4.62 10.97 3.95
C ARG A 83 -5.54 11.08 2.74
N MET A 84 -6.52 11.98 2.78
CA MET A 84 -7.44 12.22 1.67
C MET A 84 -6.72 12.80 0.45
N ASP A 85 -5.77 13.71 0.64
CA ASP A 85 -4.93 14.25 -0.44
C ASP A 85 -4.13 13.13 -1.13
N CYS A 86 -3.52 12.24 -0.35
CA CYS A 86 -2.83 11.06 -0.87
C CYS A 86 -3.77 10.17 -1.70
N TYR A 87 -4.98 9.91 -1.20
CA TYR A 87 -5.99 9.15 -1.95
C TYR A 87 -6.37 9.85 -3.26
N HIS A 88 -6.69 11.14 -3.24
CA HIS A 88 -7.09 11.89 -4.44
C HIS A 88 -5.99 11.90 -5.52
N VAL A 89 -4.73 12.03 -5.10
CA VAL A 89 -3.59 12.02 -6.04
C VAL A 89 -3.40 10.65 -6.69
N HIS A 90 -3.54 9.56 -5.93
CA HIS A 90 -3.12 8.24 -6.42
C HIS A 90 -4.27 7.34 -6.90
N ALA A 91 -5.48 7.48 -6.38
CA ALA A 91 -6.58 6.57 -6.71
C ALA A 91 -6.97 6.63 -8.19
N LEU A 92 -7.12 7.84 -8.75
CA LEU A 92 -7.56 8.00 -10.14
C LEU A 92 -6.55 7.40 -11.14
N PRO A 93 -5.23 7.72 -11.09
CA PRO A 93 -4.25 7.09 -11.97
C PRO A 93 -4.20 5.56 -11.86
N LEU A 94 -4.37 5.00 -10.66
CA LEU A 94 -4.42 3.53 -10.49
C LEU A 94 -5.65 2.92 -11.18
N SER A 95 -6.81 3.53 -11.00
CA SER A 95 -8.06 3.10 -11.63
C SER A 95 -7.96 3.19 -13.15
N ILE A 96 -7.43 4.28 -13.70
CA ILE A 96 -7.22 4.45 -15.14
C ILE A 96 -6.37 3.31 -15.69
N ARG A 97 -5.22 2.99 -15.06
CA ARG A 97 -4.36 1.88 -15.52
C ARG A 97 -5.06 0.53 -15.50
N ALA A 98 -5.89 0.27 -14.48
CA ALA A 98 -6.67 -0.97 -14.43
C ALA A 98 -7.75 -1.02 -15.53
N ILE A 99 -8.39 0.12 -15.82
CA ILE A 99 -9.39 0.25 -16.90
C ILE A 99 -8.72 0.06 -18.26
N GLU A 100 -7.60 0.75 -18.52
CA GLU A 100 -6.83 0.62 -19.75
C GLU A 100 -6.40 -0.83 -19.97
N GLY A 101 -5.87 -1.50 -18.94
CA GLY A 101 -5.53 -2.92 -19.02
C GLY A 101 -6.73 -3.86 -19.19
N CYS A 102 -7.93 -3.45 -18.78
CA CYS A 102 -9.17 -4.19 -19.03
C CYS A 102 -9.63 -4.04 -20.48
N MET A 103 -9.46 -2.85 -21.05
CA MET A 103 -9.93 -2.53 -22.40
C MET A 103 -8.95 -2.95 -23.50
N ASP A 104 -7.66 -3.07 -23.17
CA ASP A 104 -6.59 -3.36 -24.12
C ASP A 104 -6.92 -4.56 -25.01
N HIS A 105 -6.94 -4.34 -26.32
CA HIS A 105 -7.32 -5.30 -27.36
C HIS A 105 -8.70 -5.99 -27.21
N HIS A 106 -9.58 -5.50 -26.33
CA HIS A 106 -10.87 -6.12 -26.02
C HIS A 106 -12.09 -5.21 -26.26
N ILE A 107 -12.00 -3.90 -25.99
CA ILE A 107 -13.13 -2.96 -26.02
C ILE A 107 -12.65 -1.59 -26.52
N ASP A 108 -13.33 -0.99 -27.50
CA ASP A 108 -13.05 0.41 -27.86
C ASP A 108 -13.69 1.36 -26.83
N LYS A 109 -13.03 2.47 -26.53
CA LYS A 109 -13.55 3.48 -25.61
C LYS A 109 -14.86 4.09 -26.10
N SER A 110 -15.13 4.09 -27.41
CA SER A 110 -16.42 4.53 -27.95
C SER A 110 -17.61 3.64 -27.57
N ASP A 111 -17.35 2.42 -27.11
CA ASP A 111 -18.39 1.41 -26.87
C ASP A 111 -18.87 1.35 -25.40
N ILE A 112 -18.37 2.27 -24.55
CA ILE A 112 -18.63 2.35 -23.10
C ILE A 112 -19.46 3.59 -22.76
#